data_AF-A0A7R9QB82-F1
#
_entry.id   AF-A0A7R9QB82-F1
#
_cell.length_a   1.000
_cell.length_b   1.000
_cell.length_c   1.000
_cell.angle_alpha   90.00
_cell.angle_beta   90.00
_cell.angle_gamma   90.00
#
_symmetry.space_group_name_H-M   'P 1'
#
loop_
_entity.id
_entity.type
_entity.pdbx_description
1 polymer ?
#
loop_
_entity_poly.entity_id
_entity_poly.type
_entity_poly.pdbx_seq_one_letter_code
_entity_poly.pdbx_strand_id
1 'polypeptide(L)' 'MRSVTVRAPVNIAVIKYWGKLDENLIIPLNDSISGTLSIDDMCAHTTVACSDQFTDDRMWLNGEEVDISANKRLVNCLKQ' A
#
# COMPACT_ATOMS: atom_id res chain seq x y z
N MET A 1 -20.28 -6.44 10.23
CA MET A 1 -19.27 -5.63 9.53
C MET A 1 -18.43 -4.86 10.54
N ARG A 2 -17.10 -5.03 10.49
CA ARG A 2 -16.13 -4.23 11.22
C ARG A 2 -15.33 -3.44 10.20
N SER A 3 -15.06 -2.17 10.48
CA SER A 3 -14.26 -1.32 9.60
C SER A 3 -13.25 -0.50 10.38
N VAL A 4 -12.09 -0.28 9.79
CA VAL A 4 -11.03 0.57 10.33
C VAL A 4 -10.56 1.51 9.22
N THR A 5 -10.35 2.77 9.59
CA THR A 5 -9.91 3.82 8.67
C THR A 5 -8.61 4.43 9.19
N VAL A 6 -7.61 4.54 8.31
CA VAL A 6 -6.27 5.05 8.64
C VAL A 6 -5.81 6.02 7.55
N ARG A 7 -5.04 7.04 7.97
CA ARG A 7 -4.30 7.93 7.07
C ARG A 7 -2.81 7.58 7.11
N ALA A 8 -2.21 7.31 5.96
CA ALA A 8 -0.78 7.03 5.83
C ALA A 8 -0.07 8.22 5.14
N PRO A 9 1.00 8.78 5.73
CA PRO A 9 1.73 9.89 5.12
C PRO A 9 2.56 9.43 3.91
N VAL A 10 2.83 10.37 3.00
CA VAL A 10 3.86 10.16 1.98
C VAL A 10 5.26 10.45 2.53
N ASN A 11 6.30 10.07 1.79
CA ASN A 11 7.69 10.41 2.11
C ASN A 11 8.45 10.90 0.87
N ILE A 12 9.50 11.69 1.09
CA ILE A 12 10.43 12.14 0.05
C ILE A 12 11.84 11.66 0.40
N ALA A 13 12.41 10.83 -0.48
CA ALA A 13 13.76 10.29 -0.32
C ALA A 13 14.83 11.39 -0.47
N VAL A 14 15.71 11.53 0.52
CA VAL A 14 16.93 12.36 0.47
C VAL A 14 18.14 11.54 0.04
N ILE A 15 18.20 10.26 0.45
CA ILE A 15 19.06 9.23 -0.16
C ILE A 15 18.15 8.27 -0.93
N LYS A 16 18.41 8.10 -2.23
CA LYS A 16 17.44 7.50 -3.16
C LYS A 16 17.49 5.97 -3.13
N TYR A 17 16.30 5.36 -3.07
CA TYR A 17 16.09 3.98 -3.49
C TYR A 17 16.09 3.92 -5.01
N TRP A 18 17.11 3.31 -5.63
CA TRP A 18 17.19 3.18 -7.08
C TRP A 18 17.93 1.91 -7.52
N GLY A 19 17.19 0.96 -8.08
CA GLY A 19 17.68 -0.36 -8.47
C GLY A 19 17.35 -1.43 -7.44
N LYS A 20 17.13 -2.66 -7.94
CA LYS A 20 16.74 -3.82 -7.13
C LYS A 20 17.77 -4.93 -7.29
N LEU A 21 18.17 -5.51 -6.16
CA LEU A 21 18.93 -6.75 -6.11
C LEU A 21 18.02 -7.95 -6.43
N ASP A 22 16.79 -7.93 -5.89
CA ASP A 22 15.78 -8.95 -6.14
C ASP A 22 14.43 -8.27 -6.47
N GLU A 23 13.89 -8.55 -7.66
CA GLU A 23 12.63 -7.96 -8.10
C GLU A 23 11.38 -8.59 -7.48
N ASN A 24 11.45 -9.87 -7.08
CA ASN A 24 10.33 -10.61 -6.52
C ASN A 24 10.11 -10.23 -5.06
N LEU A 25 11.20 -10.15 -4.29
CA LEU A 25 11.19 -9.74 -2.88
C LEU A 25 11.28 -8.22 -2.70
N ILE A 26 11.59 -7.47 -3.77
CA ILE A 26 11.77 -6.00 -3.75
C ILE A 26 12.94 -5.62 -2.82
N ILE A 27 14.06 -6.33 -2.92
CA ILE A 27 15.27 -6.04 -2.12
C ILE A 27 16.09 -4.97 -2.86
N PRO A 28 16.45 -3.85 -2.20
CA PRO A 28 17.24 -2.79 -2.82
C PRO A 28 18.71 -3.18 -3.06
N LEU A 29 19.37 -2.48 -3.99
CA LEU A 29 20.83 -2.50 -4.12
C LEU A 29 21.54 -1.67 -3.04
N ASN A 30 20.86 -0.66 -2.48
CA ASN A 30 21.42 0.27 -1.50
C ASN A 30 20.36 0.75 -0.52
N ASP A 31 20.80 1.14 0.66
CA ASP A 31 19.94 1.78 1.66
C ASP A 31 19.40 3.12 1.13
N SER A 32 18.29 3.55 1.71
CA SER A 32 17.65 4.83 1.41
C SER A 32 17.22 5.53 2.70
N ILE A 33 17.11 6.84 2.64
CA ILE A 33 16.68 7.69 3.76
C ILE A 33 15.66 8.67 3.20
N SER A 34 14.52 8.80 3.86
CA SER A 34 13.45 9.73 3.46
C SER A 34 12.92 10.51 4.66
N GLY A 35 12.40 11.71 4.36
CA GLY A 35 11.60 12.47 5.31
C GLY A 35 10.12 12.15 5.12
N THR A 36 9.42 11.85 6.21
CA THR A 36 7.96 11.70 6.20
C THR A 36 7.31 13.08 6.22
N LEU A 37 6.35 13.32 5.32
CA LEU A 37 5.59 14.58 5.31
C LEU A 37 4.42 14.53 6.30
N SER A 38 3.95 15.71 6.72
CA SER A 38 2.76 15.80 7.55
C SER A 38 1.56 15.19 6.83
N ILE A 39 0.73 14.46 7.57
CA ILE A 39 -0.53 13.92 7.02
C ILE A 39 -1.50 15.03 6.61
N ASP A 40 -1.38 16.22 7.21
CA ASP A 40 -2.24 17.37 6.92
C ASP A 40 -1.96 17.98 5.55
N ASP A 41 -0.76 17.77 5.00
CA ASP A 41 -0.40 18.24 3.67
C ASP A 41 -0.74 17.19 2.60
N MET A 42 -0.28 15.95 2.78
CA MET A 42 -0.50 14.89 1.80
C MET A 42 -0.44 13.50 2.42
N CYS A 43 -1.54 12.75 2.26
CA CYS A 43 -1.68 11.39 2.77
C CYS A 43 -2.57 10.53 1.87
N ALA A 44 -2.43 9.21 1.97
CA ALA A 44 -3.42 8.26 1.49
C ALA A 44 -4.42 7.96 2.61
N HIS A 45 -5.72 7.97 2.28
CA HIS A 45 -6.79 7.62 3.21
C HIS A 45 -7.36 6.26 2.82
N THR A 46 -7.31 5.28 3.71
CA THR A 46 -7.71 3.90 3.41
C THR A 46 -8.66 3.40 4.48
N THR A 47 -9.79 2.86 4.04
CA THR A 47 -10.75 2.14 4.89
C THR A 47 -10.73 0.68 4.51
N VAL A 48 -10.57 -0.20 5.51
CA VAL A 48 -10.69 -1.64 5.35
C VAL A 48 -11.94 -2.09 6.11
N ALA A 49 -12.72 -2.98 5.51
CA ALA A 49 -13.90 -3.56 6.14
C ALA A 49 -13.92 -5.08 5.98
N CYS A 50 -14.33 -5.77 7.04
CA CYS A 50 -14.52 -7.23 7.06
C CYS A 50 -15.93 -7.56 7.55
N SER A 51 -16.56 -8.55 6.91
CA SER A 51 -17.90 -9.01 7.25
C SER A 51 -18.08 -10.44 6.72
N ASP A 52 -18.76 -11.30 7.47
CA ASP A 52 -19.07 -12.68 7.03
C ASP A 52 -20.02 -12.72 5.82
N GLN A 53 -20.58 -11.58 5.44
CA GLN A 53 -21.43 -11.40 4.26
C GLN A 53 -20.64 -11.08 2.99
N PHE A 54 -19.35 -10.74 3.09
CA PHE A 54 -18.52 -10.47 1.93
C PHE A 54 -18.05 -11.80 1.33
N THR A 55 -18.31 -12.00 0.05
CA THR A 55 -17.99 -13.24 -0.67
C THR A 55 -16.59 -13.21 -1.27
N ASP A 56 -16.05 -12.01 -1.53
CA ASP A 56 -14.81 -11.80 -2.27
C ASP A 56 -14.04 -10.58 -1.71
N ASP A 57 -12.72 -10.62 -1.85
CA ASP A 57 -11.86 -9.46 -1.59
C ASP A 57 -11.97 -8.45 -2.73
N ARG A 58 -12.34 -7.21 -2.43
CA ARG A 58 -12.52 -6.13 -3.40
C ARG A 58 -11.84 -4.85 -2.94
N MET A 59 -11.29 -4.09 -3.88
CA MET A 59 -10.59 -2.84 -3.60
C MET A 59 -11.06 -1.76 -4.55
N TRP A 60 -11.18 -0.54 -4.02
CA TRP A 60 -11.40 0.66 -4.80
C TRP A 60 -10.27 1.65 -4.56
N LEU A 61 -9.79 2.28 -5.63
CA LEU A 61 -8.84 3.36 -5.58
C LEU A 61 -9.46 4.58 -6.25
N ASN A 62 -9.63 5.67 -5.50
CA ASN A 62 -10.26 6.90 -5.98
C ASN A 62 -11.66 6.70 -6.61
N GLY A 63 -12.40 5.70 -6.11
CA GLY A 63 -13.76 5.38 -6.57
C GLY A 63 -13.80 4.35 -7.72
N GLU A 64 -12.68 4.01 -8.32
CA GLU A 64 -12.60 2.99 -9.37
C GLU A 64 -12.25 1.62 -8.76
N GLU A 65 -12.96 0.58 -9.18
CA GLU A 65 -12.70 -0.78 -8.72
C GLU A 65 -11.41 -1.32 -9.36
N VAL A 66 -10.54 -1.91 -8.53
CA VAL A 66 -9.27 -2.49 -8.94
C VAL A 66 -9.30 -3.99 -8.63
N ASP A 67 -9.01 -4.80 -9.65
CA ASP A 67 -8.87 -6.25 -9.47
C ASP A 67 -7.61 -6.57 -8.65
N ILE A 68 -7.83 -7.01 -7.42
CA ILE A 68 -6.77 -7.41 -6.49
C ILE A 68 -6.03 -8.63 -7.03
N SER A 69 -6.76 -9.59 -7.61
CA SER A 69 -6.21 -10.89 -8.05
C SER A 69 -5.21 -10.74 -9.21
N ALA A 70 -5.40 -9.71 -10.05
CA ALA A 70 -4.48 -9.36 -11.12
C ALA A 70 -3.17 -8.73 -10.62
N ASN A 71 -3.14 -8.20 -9.39
CA ASN A 71 -1.97 -7.51 -8.85
C ASN A 71 -1.21 -8.37 -7.83
N LYS A 72 -0.13 -9.01 -8.29
CA LYS A 72 0.76 -9.84 -7.46
C LYS A 72 1.21 -9.17 -6.15
N ARG A 73 1.39 -7.84 -6.15
CA ARG A 73 1.83 -7.11 -4.94
C ARG A 73 0.73 -7.04 -3.89
N LEU A 74 -0.52 -6.77 -4.30
CA LEU A 74 -1.66 -6.71 -3.38
C LEU A 74 -1.95 -8.10 -2.80
N VAL A 75 -1.94 -9.13 -3.65
CA VAL A 75 -2.08 -10.53 -3.22
C VAL A 75 -1.01 -10.92 -2.20
N ASN A 76 0.25 -10.56 -2.45
CA ASN A 76 1.33 -10.86 -1.50
C ASN A 76 1.18 -10.09 -0.18
N CYS A 77 0.65 -8.86 -0.20
CA CYS A 77 0.43 -8.05 1.01
C CYS A 77 -0.68 -8.63 1.91
N LEU A 78 -1.77 -9.13 1.30
CA LEU A 78 -2.92 -9.68 2.05
C LEU A 78 -2.71 -11.10 2.56
N LYS A 79 -1.82 -11.89 1.94
CA LYS A 79 -1.55 -13.28 2.32
C LYS A 79 -0.62 -13.47 3.52
N GLN A 80 0.08 -12.42 3.97
CA GLN A 80 1.11 -12.51 5.02
C GLN A 80 0.55 -12.84 6.39
#